data_AF-A0A8T1S335-F1
#
_entry.id   AF-A0A8T1S335-F1
#
_cell.length_a   1.000
_cell.length_b   1.000
_cell.length_c   1.000
_cell.angle_alpha   90.00
_cell.angle_beta   90.00
_cell.angle_gamma   90.00
#
_symmetry.space_group_name_H-M   'P 1'
#
loop_
_entity.id
_entity.type
_entity.pdbx_description
1 polymer ?
#
loop_
_entity_poly.entity_id
_entity_poly.type
_entity_poly.pdbx_seq_one_letter_code
_entity_poly.pdbx_strand_id
1 'polypeptide(L)'
;MITQLAAVNGENSFKAVIQTPESVLGLISQGVSLETGLENFLCYLRSVPKPIIVVYNFWTSELTVLFKALDSFAKKWDFCTTVCGYVDTLPLIKQKIPMFGLYKMKNLVRMYLQKPLNDSSAL
;
A
#
# COMPACT_ATOMS: atom_id res chain seq x y z
N MET A 1 3.39 1.26 -12.31
CA MET A 1 2.74 -0.07 -12.41
C MET A 1 2.70 -0.66 -11.02
N ILE A 2 1.59 -1.31 -10.63
CA ILE A 2 1.48 -2.00 -9.33
C ILE A 2 2.05 -3.41 -9.51
N THR A 3 3.06 -3.75 -8.73
CA THR A 3 3.67 -5.10 -8.71
C THR A 3 3.30 -5.88 -7.44
N GLN A 4 2.94 -5.18 -6.37
CA GLN A 4 2.48 -5.76 -5.11
C GLN A 4 1.42 -4.86 -4.48
N LEU A 5 0.46 -5.48 -3.79
CA LEU A 5 -0.47 -4.83 -2.87
C LEU A 5 -0.27 -5.44 -1.50
N ALA A 6 -0.16 -4.61 -0.47
CA ALA A 6 -0.10 -5.09 0.89
C ALA A 6 -0.79 -4.14 1.87
N ALA A 7 -1.29 -4.69 2.96
CA ALA A 7 -1.81 -3.95 4.08
C ALA A 7 -1.62 -4.74 5.37
N VAL A 8 -1.48 -4.04 6.49
CA VAL A 8 -1.29 -4.62 7.82
C VAL A 8 -2.30 -4.02 8.78
N ASN A 9 -2.88 -4.86 9.63
CA ASN A 9 -3.77 -4.48 10.72
C ASN A 9 -3.44 -5.34 11.96
N GLY A 10 -2.56 -4.84 12.83
CA GLY A 10 -2.07 -5.59 13.98
C GLY A 10 -1.32 -6.85 13.54
N GLU A 11 -1.80 -8.02 14.00
CA GLU A 11 -1.23 -9.33 13.63
C GLU A 11 -1.72 -9.82 12.25
N ASN A 12 -2.78 -9.21 11.71
CA ASN A 12 -3.32 -9.58 10.41
C ASN A 12 -2.60 -8.82 9.30
N SER A 13 -2.32 -9.49 8.19
CA SER A 13 -1.76 -8.86 7.01
C SER A 13 -2.36 -9.43 5.73
N PHE A 14 -2.40 -8.59 4.71
CA PHE A 14 -2.73 -8.93 3.34
C PHE A 14 -1.50 -8.69 2.47
N LYS A 15 -1.24 -9.62 1.55
CA LYS A 15 -0.22 -9.48 0.51
C LYS A 15 -0.71 -10.14 -0.77
N ALA A 16 -0.67 -9.41 -1.87
CA ALA A 16 -0.85 -9.95 -3.20
C ALA A 16 0.33 -9.52 -4.09
N VAL A 17 0.96 -10.50 -4.75
CA VAL A 17 1.91 -10.24 -5.83
C VAL A 17 1.12 -10.15 -7.12
N ILE A 18 1.36 -9.11 -7.91
CA ILE A 18 0.65 -8.87 -9.17
C ILE A 18 1.50 -9.40 -10.33
N GLN A 19 0.87 -10.20 -11.19
CA GLN A 19 1.49 -10.67 -12.43
C GLN A 19 1.83 -9.48 -13.32
N THR A 20 3.08 -9.43 -13.78
CA THR A 20 3.54 -8.46 -14.79
C THR A 20 3.72 -9.16 -16.14
N PRO A 21 3.70 -8.42 -17.26
CA PRO A 21 3.95 -8.99 -18.57
C PRO A 21 5.25 -9.82 -18.61
N GLU A 22 6.30 -9.35 -17.94
CA GLU A 22 7.59 -10.04 -17.87
C GLU A 22 7.50 -11.37 -17.09
N SER A 23 6.75 -11.42 -15.99
CA SER A 23 6.55 -12.67 -15.23
C SER A 23 5.77 -13.73 -16.01
N VAL A 24 4.79 -13.28 -16.81
CA VAL A 24 3.97 -14.17 -17.65
C VAL A 24 4.82 -14.72 -18.80
N LEU A 25 5.63 -13.86 -19.44
CA LEU A 25 6.56 -14.26 -20.51
C LEU A 25 7.65 -15.21 -20.01
N GLY A 26 8.08 -15.07 -18.76
CA GLY A 26 9.04 -15.97 -18.14
C GLY A 26 8.51 -17.36 -17.77
N LEU A 27 7.20 -17.64 -17.95
CA LEU A 27 6.50 -18.84 -17.45
C LEU A 27 6.61 -19.05 -15.92
N ILE A 28 7.06 -18.03 -15.20
CA ILE A 28 7.12 -18.01 -13.74
C ILE A 28 5.81 -17.34 -13.30
N SER A 29 4.73 -18.12 -13.32
CA SER A 29 3.38 -17.68 -12.89
C SER A 29 3.32 -17.47 -11.37
N GLN A 30 4.05 -16.48 -10.86
CA GLN A 30 3.92 -16.04 -9.49
C GLN A 30 3.02 -14.80 -9.43
N GLY A 31 1.97 -14.91 -8.61
CA GLY A 31 1.03 -13.82 -8.38
C GLY A 31 -0.32 -13.99 -9.06
N VAL A 32 -1.19 -13.01 -8.83
CA VAL A 32 -2.55 -12.91 -9.38
C VAL A 32 -2.64 -11.76 -10.39
N SER A 33 -3.69 -11.74 -11.21
CA SER A 33 -3.97 -10.56 -12.04
C SER A 33 -4.17 -9.31 -11.16
N LEU A 34 -3.93 -8.12 -11.71
CA LEU A 34 -4.17 -6.88 -10.97
C LEU A 34 -5.62 -6.78 -10.49
N GLU A 35 -6.58 -7.20 -11.32
CA GLU A 35 -8.00 -7.18 -10.95
C GLU A 35 -8.31 -8.10 -9.76
N THR A 36 -7.85 -9.35 -9.81
CA THR A 36 -8.02 -10.30 -8.72
C THR A 36 -7.31 -9.82 -7.46
N GLY A 37 -6.13 -9.20 -7.59
CA GLY A 37 -5.41 -8.60 -6.47
C GLY A 37 -6.20 -7.47 -5.81
N LEU A 38 -6.84 -6.60 -6.59
CA LEU A 38 -7.69 -5.52 -6.09
C LEU A 38 -8.98 -6.07 -5.43
N GLU A 39 -9.60 -7.10 -5.99
CA GLU A 39 -10.77 -7.74 -5.38
C GLU A 39 -10.42 -8.36 -4.03
N ASN A 40 -9.32 -9.12 -3.97
CA ASN A 40 -8.85 -9.72 -2.72
C ASN A 40 -8.49 -8.65 -1.69
N PHE A 41 -7.92 -7.53 -2.13
CA PHE A 41 -7.64 -6.40 -1.25
C PHE A 41 -8.93 -5.77 -0.69
N LEU A 42 -9.96 -5.59 -1.51
CA LEU A 42 -11.27 -5.11 -1.04
C LEU A 42 -11.92 -6.09 -0.07
N CYS A 43 -11.88 -7.39 -0.35
CA CYS A 43 -12.35 -8.43 0.59
C CYS A 43 -11.62 -8.34 1.94
N TYR A 44 -10.30 -8.15 1.93
CA TYR A 44 -9.53 -7.92 3.15
C TYR A 44 -9.99 -6.66 3.89
N LEU A 45 -10.17 -5.53 3.19
CA LEU A 45 -10.64 -4.30 3.83
C LEU A 45 -12.04 -4.45 4.43
N ARG A 46 -12.97 -5.12 3.72
CA ARG A 46 -14.33 -5.41 4.22
C ARG A 46 -14.32 -6.31 5.46
N SER A 47 -13.28 -7.12 5.66
CA SER A 47 -13.12 -7.95 6.87
C SER A 47 -12.74 -7.14 8.12
N VAL A 48 -12.22 -5.92 7.94
CA VAL A 48 -11.84 -5.01 9.04
C VAL A 48 -13.03 -4.11 9.37
N PRO A 49 -13.51 -4.07 10.63
CA PRO A 49 -14.57 -3.15 11.01
C PRO A 49 -14.13 -1.69 10.87
N LYS A 50 -14.81 -0.94 9.98
CA LYS A 50 -14.60 0.50 9.74
C LYS A 50 -13.12 0.86 9.47
N PRO A 51 -12.52 0.33 8.38
CA PRO A 51 -11.09 0.46 8.14
C PRO A 51 -10.69 1.91 7.86
N ILE A 52 -9.60 2.35 8.50
CA ILE A 52 -8.92 3.61 8.21
C ILE A 52 -7.60 3.27 7.54
N ILE A 53 -7.35 3.85 6.37
CA ILE A 53 -6.12 3.61 5.62
C ILE A 53 -5.03 4.55 6.13
N VAL A 54 -3.99 3.98 6.74
CA VAL A 54 -2.82 4.70 7.23
C VAL A 54 -1.72 4.59 6.19
N VAL A 55 -1.26 5.72 5.66
CA VAL A 55 -0.22 5.76 4.63
C VAL A 55 0.88 6.75 4.99
N TYR A 56 2.05 6.52 4.42
CA TYR A 56 3.17 7.44 4.56
C TYR A 56 3.23 8.36 3.35
N ASN A 57 3.00 9.66 3.59
CA ASN A 57 2.97 10.69 2.55
C ASN A 57 1.88 10.40 1.52
N PHE A 58 0.66 10.87 1.80
CA PHE A 58 -0.53 10.56 1.00
C PHE A 58 -0.40 11.02 -0.46
N TRP A 59 0.37 12.08 -0.69
CA TRP A 59 0.58 12.69 -2.00
C TRP A 59 1.60 11.98 -2.87
N THR A 60 2.11 10.82 -2.46
CA THR A 60 3.05 10.08 -3.29
C THR A 60 2.38 9.41 -4.49
N SER A 61 3.22 9.03 -5.44
CA SER A 61 2.79 8.39 -6.69
C SER A 61 2.05 7.07 -6.44
N GLU A 62 2.42 6.32 -5.41
CA GLU A 62 1.88 4.99 -5.13
C GLU A 62 0.38 4.99 -4.87
N LEU A 63 -0.13 5.95 -4.07
CA LEU A 63 -1.56 6.05 -3.80
C LEU A 63 -2.36 6.50 -5.03
N THR A 64 -1.78 7.42 -5.80
CA THR A 64 -2.36 7.88 -7.07
C THR A 64 -2.47 6.71 -8.06
N VAL A 65 -1.46 5.85 -8.12
CA VAL A 65 -1.45 4.64 -8.96
C VAL A 65 -2.50 3.64 -8.48
N LEU A 66 -2.68 3.44 -7.18
CA LEU A 66 -3.76 2.61 -6.62
C LEU A 66 -5.14 3.11 -7.03
N PHE A 67 -5.42 4.41 -6.87
CA PHE A 67 -6.72 4.96 -7.26
C PHE A 67 -7.00 4.85 -8.74
N LYS A 68 -5.99 5.05 -9.61
CA LYS A 68 -6.13 4.83 -11.06
C LYS A 68 -6.44 3.38 -11.39
N ALA A 69 -5.80 2.43 -10.72
CA ALA A 69 -6.08 1.01 -10.91
C ALA A 69 -7.50 0.65 -10.46
N LEU A 70 -7.92 1.11 -9.28
CA LEU A 70 -9.29 0.93 -8.79
C LEU A 70 -10.34 1.51 -9.76
N ASP A 71 -10.08 2.69 -10.32
CA ASP A 71 -10.96 3.34 -11.29
C ASP A 71 -11.07 2.53 -12.59
N SER A 72 -9.92 2.03 -13.08
CA SER A 72 -9.84 1.25 -14.33
C SER A 72 -10.59 -0.09 -14.26
N PHE A 73 -10.76 -0.66 -13.07
CA PHE A 73 -11.51 -1.90 -12.84
C PHE A 73 -12.89 -1.67 -12.20
N ALA A 74 -13.41 -0.43 -12.24
CA ALA A 74 -14.70 -0.04 -11.66
C ALA A 74 -14.86 -0.38 -10.15
N LYS A 75 -13.75 -0.45 -9.41
CA LYS A 75 -13.66 -0.81 -7.98
C LYS A 75 -13.48 0.38 -7.05
N LYS A 76 -13.37 1.59 -7.60
CA LYS A 76 -13.15 2.82 -6.83
C LYS A 76 -14.31 3.16 -5.90
N TRP A 77 -15.55 3.00 -6.35
CA TRP A 77 -16.73 3.23 -5.52
C TRP A 77 -16.76 2.27 -4.32
N ASP A 78 -16.55 0.99 -4.57
CA ASP A 78 -16.47 -0.04 -3.54
C ASP A 78 -15.36 0.24 -2.52
N PHE A 79 -14.20 0.68 -2.99
CA PHE A 79 -13.10 1.08 -2.12
C PHE A 79 -13.50 2.26 -1.21
N CYS A 80 -14.04 3.33 -1.80
CA CYS A 80 -14.42 4.54 -1.06
C CYS A 80 -15.57 4.31 -0.07
N THR A 81 -16.45 3.35 -0.34
CA THR A 81 -17.55 2.99 0.59
C THR A 81 -17.11 2.00 1.67
N THR A 82 -16.08 1.19 1.39
CA THR A 82 -15.49 0.28 2.38
C THR A 82 -14.63 1.03 3.38
N VAL A 83 -13.83 2.01 2.93
CA VAL A 83 -12.90 2.76 3.77
C VAL A 83 -13.60 3.93 4.47
N CYS A 84 -13.40 4.05 5.78
CA CYS A 84 -14.00 5.10 6.61
C CYS A 84 -13.16 6.39 6.70
N GLY A 85 -11.89 6.34 6.28
CA GLY A 85 -11.03 7.50 6.26
C GLY A 85 -9.58 7.17 5.93
N TYR A 86 -8.76 8.22 5.85
CA TYR A 86 -7.35 8.13 5.53
C TYR A 86 -6.53 8.95 6.53
N VAL A 87 -5.34 8.46 6.87
CA VAL A 87 -4.38 9.17 7.71
C VAL A 87 -3.05 9.25 6.99
N ASP A 88 -2.59 10.47 6.73
CA ASP A 88 -1.22 10.73 6.32
C ASP A 88 -0.33 10.83 7.56
N THR A 89 0.63 9.91 7.67
CA THR A 89 1.56 9.88 8.80
C THR A 89 2.70 10.89 8.65
N LEU A 90 3.00 11.39 7.45
CA LEU A 90 4.14 12.30 7.24
C LEU A 90 3.98 13.63 8.00
N PRO A 91 2.83 14.34 7.94
CA PRO A 91 2.62 15.54 8.75
C PRO A 91 2.71 15.28 10.25
N LEU A 92 2.15 14.15 10.72
CA LEU A 92 2.18 13.76 12.13
C LEU A 92 3.61 13.53 12.63
N ILE A 93 4.42 12.85 11.81
CA ILE A 93 5.84 12.62 12.09
C ILE A 93 6.60 13.95 12.12
N LYS A 94 6.39 14.84 11.14
CA LYS A 94 7.02 16.18 11.10
C LYS A 94 6.71 17.02 12.34
N GLN A 95 5.49 16.90 12.86
CA GLN A 95 5.08 17.62 14.07
C GLN A 95 5.77 17.10 15.33
N LYS A 96 5.99 15.78 15.42
CA LYS A 96 6.59 15.13 16.60
C LYS A 96 8.12 15.08 16.55
N ILE A 97 8.68 15.09 15.34
CA ILE A 97 10.11 14.88 15.08
C ILE A 97 10.58 16.02 14.18
N PRO A 98 10.96 17.18 14.75
CA PRO A 98 11.40 18.33 13.97
C PRO A 98 12.82 18.11 13.46
N MET A 99 12.98 17.32 12.40
CA MET A 99 14.26 17.06 11.74
C MET A 99 14.24 17.57 10.30
N PHE A 100 15.12 18.51 9.96
CA PHE A 100 15.19 19.03 8.60
C PHE A 100 15.76 17.98 7.62
N GLY A 101 15.02 17.71 6.54
CA GLY A 101 15.50 16.95 5.37
C GLY A 101 15.53 15.41 5.49
N LEU A 102 15.17 14.82 6.62
CA LEU A 102 15.32 13.36 6.86
C LEU A 102 14.01 12.55 6.80
N TYR A 103 12.91 13.12 6.34
CA TYR A 103 11.62 12.41 6.21
C TYR A 103 11.52 11.54 4.95
N LYS A 104 12.56 10.79 4.60
CA LYS A 104 12.38 9.63 3.71
C LYS A 104 12.11 8.43 4.60
N MET A 105 11.13 7.58 4.26
CA MET A 105 10.75 6.43 5.10
C MET A 105 11.98 5.60 5.50
N LYS A 106 12.85 5.29 4.54
CA LYS A 106 14.10 4.55 4.80
C LYS A 106 15.02 5.21 5.84
N ASN A 107 15.07 6.54 5.89
CA ASN A 107 15.87 7.28 6.86
C ASN A 107 15.25 7.19 8.25
N LEU A 108 13.91 7.36 8.33
CA LEU A 108 13.16 7.23 9.58
C LEU A 108 13.27 5.82 10.17
N VAL A 109 13.09 4.79 9.34
CA VAL A 109 13.21 3.38 9.76
C VAL A 109 14.63 3.07 10.20
N ARG A 110 15.65 3.51 9.46
CA ARG A 110 17.05 3.32 9.87
C ARG A 110 17.36 3.99 11.21
N MET A 111 16.87 5.21 11.41
CA MET A 111 17.16 6.01 12.60
C MET A 111 16.43 5.50 13.85
N TYR A 112 15.14 5.16 13.74
CA TYR A 112 14.30 4.80 14.90
C TYR A 112 14.16 3.31 15.13
N LEU A 113 14.20 2.50 14.07
CA LEU A 113 14.04 1.04 14.18
C LEU A 113 15.35 0.28 14.02
N GLN A 114 16.44 0.96 13.63
CA GLN A 114 17.77 0.36 13.37
C GLN A 114 17.71 -0.84 12.42
N LYS A 115 16.73 -0.84 11.51
CA LYS A 115 16.49 -1.88 10.51
C LYS A 115 16.67 -1.33 9.10
N PRO A 116 17.12 -2.15 8.14
CA PRO A 116 17.06 -1.78 6.73
C PRO A 116 15.61 -1.83 6.24
N LEU A 117 15.21 -0.87 5.41
CA LEU A 117 13.96 -0.95 4.66
C LEU A 117 14.21 -1.75 3.38
N ASN A 118 13.34 -2.70 3.04
CA ASN A 118 13.38 -3.34 1.74
C ASN A 118 12.53 -2.53 0.75
N ASP A 119 13.19 -1.69 -0.07
CA ASP A 119 12.52 -0.84 -1.06
C ASP A 119 11.75 -1.65 -2.15
N SER A 120 11.96 -2.97 -2.25
CA SER A 120 11.27 -3.85 -3.20
C SER A 120 10.05 -4.59 -2.64
N SER A 121 9.78 -4.45 -1.34
CA SER A 121 8.65 -5.07 -0.66
C SER A 121 7.59 -4.03 -0.33
N ALA A 122 6.32 -4.35 -0.57
CA ALA A 122 5.19 -3.56 -0.07
C ALA A 122 4.93 -3.75 1.45
N LEU A 123 5.66 -4.65 2.10
CA LEU A 123 5.66 -4.94 3.55
C LEU A 123 7.01 -4.59 4.19
#